data_AF-A0A1H1EUQ6-F1
#
_entry.id   AF-A0A1H1EUQ6-F1
#
_cell.length_a   1.000
_cell.length_b   1.000
_cell.length_c   1.000
_cell.angle_alpha   90.00
_cell.angle_beta   90.00
_cell.angle_gamma   90.00
#
_symmetry.space_group_name_H-M   'P 1'
#
loop_
_entity.id
_entity.type
_entity.pdbx_description
1 polymer ?
#
loop_
_entity_poly.entity_id
_entity_poly.type
_entity_poly.pdbx_seq_one_letter_code
_entity_poly.pdbx_strand_id
1 'polypeptide(L)'
;MERQTALILTEGSTIDDAVALSTALIDELVEELPFGHDPSRTELYAVGRAASLRSKLDLPRGNAGDNPYETINGKLHHIWCRGSWYTPGSCPPAPADNNGASAWKWLHFNLMHVVEAEATCFLWDIYPLARAEAA
;
A
#
# COMPACT_ATOMS: atom_id res chain seq x y z
N MET A 1 -5.62 -12.29 -13.64
CA MET A 1 -5.79 -11.51 -12.40
C MET A 1 -4.83 -10.33 -12.46
N GLU A 2 -5.22 -9.14 -11.98
CA GLU A 2 -4.40 -7.93 -12.09
C GLU A 2 -3.26 -7.93 -11.04
N ARG A 3 -2.17 -7.23 -11.34
CA ARG A 3 -1.06 -6.95 -10.43
C ARG A 3 -1.59 -6.26 -9.16
N GLN A 4 -1.19 -6.75 -7.99
CA GLN A 4 -1.45 -6.09 -6.71
C GLN A 4 -0.24 -5.29 -6.24
N THR A 5 -0.49 -4.34 -5.34
CA THR A 5 0.52 -3.40 -4.83
C THR A 5 0.40 -3.28 -3.32
N ALA A 6 1.53 -3.31 -2.63
CA ALA A 6 1.60 -3.16 -1.18
C ALA A 6 2.55 -2.02 -0.81
N LEU A 7 2.07 -1.08 -0.01
CA LEU A 7 2.87 0.02 0.55
C LEU A 7 3.16 -0.27 2.02
N ILE A 8 4.44 -0.38 2.38
CA ILE A 8 4.88 -0.60 3.77
C ILE A 8 5.55 0.67 4.29
N LEU A 9 5.05 1.19 5.40
CA LEU A 9 5.58 2.39 6.07
C LEU A 9 6.27 1.99 7.38
N THR A 10 7.58 2.21 7.49
CA THR A 10 8.38 1.88 8.68
C THR A 10 8.92 3.15 9.36
N GLU A 11 8.82 3.22 10.69
CA GLU A 11 9.22 4.37 11.52
C GLU A 11 10.30 3.94 12.53
N GLY A 12 11.20 4.85 12.90
CA GLY A 12 12.18 4.62 13.98
C GLY A 12 13.24 3.53 13.76
N SER A 13 13.35 2.97 12.55
CA SER A 13 14.28 1.88 12.22
C SER A 13 15.45 2.34 11.37
N THR A 14 16.58 1.62 11.44
CA THR A 14 17.63 1.75 10.44
C THR A 14 17.12 1.25 9.08
N ILE A 15 17.79 1.63 7.98
CA ILE A 15 17.37 1.17 6.65
C ILE A 15 17.46 -0.35 6.52
N ASP A 16 18.47 -0.98 7.13
CA ASP A 16 18.67 -2.43 7.08
C ASP A 16 17.54 -3.17 7.83
N ASP A 17 17.19 -2.70 9.03
CA ASP A 17 16.07 -3.25 9.80
C ASP A 17 14.73 -3.05 9.07
N ALA A 18 14.56 -1.87 8.45
CA ALA A 18 13.37 -1.53 7.68
C ALA A 18 13.21 -2.43 6.44
N VAL A 19 14.31 -2.74 5.74
CA VAL A 19 14.32 -3.68 4.62
C VAL A 19 13.98 -5.09 5.09
N ALA A 20 14.61 -5.57 6.17
CA ALA A 20 14.34 -6.89 6.72
C ALA A 20 12.87 -7.05 7.13
N LEU A 21 12.31 -6.04 7.83
CA LEU A 21 10.90 -6.00 8.18
C LEU A 21 10.01 -5.97 6.95
N SER A 22 10.33 -5.12 5.95
CA SER A 22 9.53 -5.03 4.74
C SER A 22 9.47 -6.35 3.97
N THR A 23 10.57 -7.09 3.89
CA THR A 23 10.61 -8.40 3.22
C THR A 23 9.76 -9.41 3.99
N ALA A 24 9.93 -9.50 5.31
CA ALA A 24 9.15 -10.43 6.15
C ALA A 24 7.64 -10.16 6.06
N LEU A 25 7.24 -8.88 6.07
CA LEU A 25 5.85 -8.49 5.93
C LEU A 25 5.24 -8.88 4.57
N ILE A 26 6.03 -8.84 3.50
CA ILE A 26 5.56 -9.31 2.19
C ILE A 26 5.41 -10.82 2.17
N ASP A 27 6.37 -11.56 2.73
CA ASP A 27 6.29 -13.02 2.86
C ASP A 27 5.02 -13.43 3.65
N GLU A 28 4.74 -12.75 4.76
CA GLU A 28 3.50 -12.95 5.53
C GLU A 28 2.25 -12.62 4.71
N LEU A 29 2.23 -11.45 4.06
CA LEU A 29 1.08 -11.02 3.27
C LEU A 29 0.75 -12.03 2.17
N VAL A 30 1.77 -12.52 1.43
CA VAL A 30 1.53 -13.41 0.29
C VAL A 30 1.04 -14.80 0.70
N GLU A 31 1.33 -15.25 1.93
CA GLU A 31 0.77 -16.48 2.50
C GLU A 31 -0.72 -16.34 2.83
N GLU A 32 -1.17 -15.14 3.19
CA GLU A 32 -2.57 -14.85 3.55
C GLU A 32 -3.46 -14.50 2.34
N LEU A 33 -2.88 -14.24 1.16
CA LEU A 33 -3.65 -13.89 -0.03
C LEU A 33 -4.57 -15.04 -0.47
N PRO A 34 -5.79 -14.75 -0.97
CA PRO A 34 -6.73 -15.77 -1.42
C PRO A 34 -6.33 -16.44 -2.75
N PHE A 35 -5.09 -16.20 -3.22
CA PHE A 35 -4.54 -16.71 -4.45
C PHE A 35 -3.03 -16.95 -4.30
N GLY A 36 -2.50 -17.89 -5.07
CA GLY A 36 -1.05 -18.05 -5.18
C GLY A 36 -0.40 -16.87 -5.90
N HIS A 37 0.76 -16.44 -5.41
CA HIS A 37 1.58 -15.41 -6.05
C HIS A 37 2.74 -16.05 -6.83
N ASP A 38 3.24 -15.34 -7.84
CA ASP A 38 4.44 -15.69 -8.59
C ASP A 38 5.66 -15.07 -7.88
N PRO A 39 6.49 -15.88 -7.18
CA PRO A 39 7.63 -15.36 -6.43
C PRO A 39 8.71 -14.78 -7.36
N SER A 40 8.78 -15.24 -8.62
CA SER A 40 9.79 -14.77 -9.58
C SER A 40 9.49 -13.36 -10.11
N ARG A 41 8.27 -12.87 -9.90
CA ARG A 41 7.80 -11.56 -10.35
C ARG A 41 7.45 -10.62 -9.21
N THR A 42 7.27 -11.15 -8.00
CA THR A 42 7.01 -10.33 -6.82
C THR A 42 8.29 -9.59 -6.46
N GLU A 43 8.26 -8.27 -6.53
CA GLU A 43 9.48 -7.46 -6.45
C GLU A 43 9.26 -6.14 -5.72
N LEU A 44 10.35 -5.64 -5.12
CA LEU A 44 10.40 -4.31 -4.54
C LEU A 44 10.51 -3.30 -5.69
N TYR A 45 9.41 -2.61 -5.97
CA TYR A 45 9.31 -1.66 -7.08
C TYR A 45 9.97 -0.31 -6.77
N ALA A 46 9.77 0.23 -5.56
CA ALA A 46 10.35 1.51 -5.18
C ALA A 46 10.58 1.64 -3.67
N VAL A 47 11.58 2.45 -3.30
CA VAL A 47 11.86 2.85 -1.92
C VAL A 47 11.98 4.37 -1.87
N GLY A 48 11.40 4.99 -0.84
CA GLY A 48 11.47 6.43 -0.66
C GLY A 48 11.23 6.86 0.78
N ARG A 49 11.50 8.14 1.08
CA ARG A 49 11.15 8.74 2.37
C ARG A 49 9.73 9.28 2.37
N ALA A 50 9.05 9.17 3.51
CA ALA A 50 7.69 9.65 3.67
C ALA A 50 7.57 11.16 3.42
N ALA A 51 8.55 11.97 3.84
CA ALA A 51 8.56 13.42 3.57
C ALA A 51 8.46 13.75 2.07
N SER A 52 9.21 13.04 1.24
CA SER A 52 9.22 13.24 -0.22
C SER A 52 7.88 12.88 -0.84
N LEU A 53 7.24 11.81 -0.38
CA LEU A 53 5.91 11.40 -0.85
C LEU A 53 4.84 12.38 -0.36
N ARG A 54 4.87 12.76 0.93
CA ARG A 54 3.94 13.72 1.54
C ARG A 54 3.91 15.05 0.80
N SER A 55 5.08 15.57 0.42
CA SER A 55 5.17 16.87 -0.29
C SER A 55 4.45 16.90 -1.64
N LYS A 56 4.13 15.73 -2.20
CA LYS A 56 3.45 15.57 -3.49
C LYS A 56 1.98 15.14 -3.35
N LEU A 57 1.49 14.98 -2.12
CA LEU A 57 0.11 14.57 -1.88
C LEU A 57 -0.81 15.77 -1.91
N ASP A 58 -1.67 15.80 -2.93
CA ASP A 58 -2.83 16.67 -2.94
C ASP A 58 -3.88 16.17 -1.93
N LEU A 59 -4.74 17.10 -1.49
CA LEU A 59 -5.92 16.74 -0.69
C LEU A 59 -6.75 15.70 -1.47
N PRO A 60 -7.19 14.59 -0.85
CA PRO A 60 -8.00 13.56 -1.51
C PRO A 60 -9.18 14.21 -2.23
N ARG A 61 -9.54 13.77 -3.43
CA ARG A 61 -10.78 14.19 -4.11
C ARG A 61 -11.46 12.98 -4.72
N GLY A 62 -12.80 13.01 -4.72
CA GLY A 62 -13.60 12.00 -5.44
C GLY A 62 -13.51 12.23 -6.94
N ASN A 63 -13.22 11.17 -7.69
CA ASN A 63 -13.20 11.21 -9.16
C ASN A 63 -14.19 10.19 -9.72
N ALA A 64 -14.84 10.56 -10.83
CA ALA A 64 -15.69 9.62 -11.55
C ALA A 64 -14.84 8.46 -12.11
N GLY A 65 -15.21 7.22 -11.78
CA GLY A 65 -14.47 6.03 -12.23
C GLY A 65 -13.38 5.54 -11.28
N ASP A 66 -13.26 6.11 -10.07
CA ASP A 66 -12.40 5.56 -9.03
C ASP A 66 -12.76 4.09 -8.74
N ASN A 67 -11.78 3.21 -8.82
CA ASN A 67 -11.90 1.85 -8.32
C ASN A 67 -11.61 1.82 -6.80
N PRO A 68 -12.01 0.76 -6.08
CA PRO A 68 -11.82 0.69 -4.62
C PRO A 68 -10.36 0.81 -4.15
N TYR A 69 -9.40 0.48 -5.00
CA TYR A 69 -7.96 0.49 -4.71
C TYR A 69 -7.28 1.81 -5.09
N GLU A 70 -8.02 2.76 -5.66
CA GLU A 70 -7.45 4.02 -6.13
C GLU A 70 -7.05 4.91 -4.95
N THR A 71 -5.79 5.34 -4.92
CA THR A 71 -5.27 6.36 -4.00
C THR A 71 -4.92 7.64 -4.76
N ILE A 72 -4.39 8.65 -4.07
CA ILE A 72 -3.94 9.91 -4.72
C ILE A 72 -2.81 9.65 -5.72
N ASN A 73 -1.96 8.65 -5.45
CA ASN A 73 -0.75 8.37 -6.23
C ASN A 73 -0.87 7.09 -7.09
N GLY A 74 -2.10 6.65 -7.36
CA GLY A 74 -2.40 5.44 -8.13
C GLY A 74 -2.94 4.29 -7.27
N LYS A 75 -3.02 3.09 -7.86
CA LYS A 75 -3.61 1.91 -7.21
C LYS A 75 -2.74 1.36 -6.08
N LEU A 76 -3.30 1.25 -4.88
CA LEU A 76 -2.74 0.52 -3.74
C LEU A 76 -3.75 -0.51 -3.23
N HIS A 77 -3.33 -1.76 -3.11
CA HIS A 77 -4.20 -2.86 -2.66
C HIS A 77 -4.07 -3.09 -1.15
N HIS A 78 -2.86 -2.92 -0.64
CA HIS A 78 -2.51 -3.14 0.76
C HIS A 78 -1.64 -2.00 1.27
N ILE A 79 -1.88 -1.55 2.50
CA ILE A 79 -0.99 -0.61 3.19
C ILE A 79 -0.67 -1.19 4.57
N TRP A 80 0.61 -1.35 4.89
CA TRP A 80 1.05 -1.66 6.25
C TRP A 80 1.54 -0.40 6.95
N CYS A 81 1.04 -0.16 8.16
CA CYS A 81 1.53 0.92 9.02
C CYS A 81 1.31 0.55 10.49
N ARG A 82 2.32 0.80 11.34
CA ARG A 82 2.24 0.65 12.81
C ARG A 82 1.67 -0.70 13.28
N GLY A 83 2.11 -1.79 12.65
CA GLY A 83 1.72 -3.14 13.05
C GLY A 83 0.35 -3.60 12.53
N SER A 84 -0.19 -2.95 11.52
CA SER A 84 -1.49 -3.33 10.93
C SER A 84 -1.50 -3.22 9.42
N TRP A 85 -2.10 -4.22 8.78
CA TRP A 85 -2.47 -4.19 7.37
C TRP A 85 -3.84 -3.55 7.18
N TYR A 86 -3.94 -2.67 6.20
CA TYR A 86 -5.17 -2.05 5.75
C TYR A 86 -5.47 -2.47 4.32
N THR A 87 -6.76 -2.63 4.03
CA THR A 87 -7.31 -2.85 2.69
C THR A 87 -8.49 -1.89 2.49
N PRO A 88 -8.99 -1.67 1.25
CA PRO A 88 -10.19 -0.88 1.06
C PRO A 88 -11.41 -1.40 1.84
N GLY A 89 -11.48 -2.72 2.07
CA GLY A 89 -12.58 -3.33 2.83
C GLY A 89 -12.46 -3.22 4.36
N SER A 90 -11.24 -2.99 4.87
CA SER A 90 -10.96 -2.89 6.32
C SER A 90 -10.54 -1.49 6.78
N CYS A 91 -10.52 -0.51 5.87
CA CYS A 91 -10.10 0.84 6.20
C CYS A 91 -11.14 1.61 7.04
N PRO A 92 -10.70 2.53 7.92
CA PRO A 92 -11.59 3.45 8.62
C PRO A 92 -12.46 4.27 7.64
N PRO A 93 -13.67 4.68 8.04
CA PRO A 93 -14.52 5.52 7.19
C PRO A 93 -13.87 6.86 6.89
N ALA A 94 -14.25 7.46 5.75
CA ALA A 94 -13.85 8.82 5.41
C ALA A 94 -14.32 9.83 6.48
N PRO A 95 -13.62 10.96 6.66
CA PRO A 95 -14.08 12.05 7.51
C PRO A 95 -15.49 12.53 7.14
N ALA A 96 -16.21 13.10 8.11
CA ALA A 96 -17.58 13.57 7.92
C ALA A 96 -17.68 14.73 6.91
N ASP A 97 -16.63 15.56 6.83
CA ASP A 97 -16.47 16.70 5.93
C ASP A 97 -15.73 16.33 4.64
N ASN A 98 -15.77 15.06 4.23
CA ASN A 98 -15.10 14.62 3.02
C ASN A 98 -15.65 15.34 1.76
N ASN A 99 -14.78 15.46 0.77
CA ASN A 99 -15.07 16.07 -0.53
C ASN A 99 -15.40 15.02 -1.60
N GLY A 100 -16.08 13.95 -1.22
CA GLY A 100 -16.44 12.84 -2.10
C GLY A 100 -15.31 11.85 -2.39
N ALA A 101 -14.12 12.03 -1.81
CA ALA A 101 -13.05 11.03 -1.90
C ALA A 101 -13.38 9.77 -1.12
N SER A 102 -12.92 8.61 -1.61
CA SER A 102 -13.11 7.33 -0.93
C SER A 102 -12.40 7.30 0.43
N ALA A 103 -12.90 6.45 1.34
CA ALA A 103 -12.26 6.14 2.62
C ALA A 103 -10.79 5.71 2.43
N TRP A 104 -10.51 4.95 1.36
CA TRP A 104 -9.18 4.50 1.02
C TRP A 104 -8.21 5.63 0.66
N LYS A 105 -8.65 6.61 -0.14
CA LYS A 105 -7.85 7.81 -0.44
C LYS A 105 -7.54 8.62 0.82
N TRP A 106 -8.53 8.75 1.70
CA TRP A 106 -8.36 9.41 2.99
C TRP A 106 -7.40 8.67 3.92
N LEU A 107 -7.50 7.34 4.01
CA LEU A 107 -6.56 6.54 4.79
C LEU A 107 -5.14 6.76 4.30
N HIS A 108 -4.88 6.60 2.99
CA HIS A 108 -3.55 6.81 2.44
C HIS A 108 -3.02 8.23 2.73
N PHE A 109 -3.83 9.26 2.50
CA PHE A 109 -3.47 10.63 2.79
C PHE A 109 -3.13 10.84 4.27
N ASN A 110 -3.99 10.36 5.18
CA ASN A 110 -3.83 10.51 6.62
C ASN A 110 -2.59 9.78 7.11
N LEU A 111 -2.40 8.51 6.71
CA LEU A 111 -1.22 7.71 7.06
C LEU A 111 0.06 8.46 6.67
N MET A 112 0.13 8.96 5.43
CA MET A 112 1.30 9.70 4.96
C MET A 112 1.54 11.01 5.72
N HIS A 113 0.54 11.58 6.38
CA HIS A 113 0.67 12.78 7.22
C HIS A 113 0.99 12.49 8.68
N VAL A 114 0.59 11.32 9.22
CA VAL A 114 0.85 10.95 10.62
C VAL A 114 2.14 10.18 10.84
N VAL A 115 2.70 9.55 9.79
CA VAL A 115 4.01 8.89 9.89
C VAL A 115 5.13 9.91 10.09
N GLU A 116 6.24 9.49 10.67
CA GLU A 116 7.45 10.32 10.76
C GLU A 116 7.95 10.76 9.38
N ALA A 117 8.52 11.97 9.28
CA ALA A 117 9.04 12.49 8.02
C ALA A 117 10.15 11.61 7.42
N GLU A 118 10.97 11.02 8.30
CA GLU A 118 12.07 10.11 7.94
C GLU A 118 11.63 8.65 7.82
N ALA A 119 10.33 8.35 7.96
CA ALA A 119 9.82 7.01 7.75
C ALA A 119 10.18 6.49 6.35
N THR A 120 10.60 5.23 6.28
CA THR A 120 10.93 4.60 5.00
C THR A 120 9.69 3.95 4.43
N CYS A 121 9.43 4.22 3.15
CA CYS A 121 8.28 3.72 2.41
C CYS A 121 8.78 2.72 1.37
N PHE A 122 8.27 1.50 1.41
CA PHE A 122 8.55 0.44 0.44
C PHE A 122 7.30 0.15 -0.38
N LEU A 123 7.41 0.20 -1.70
CA LEU A 123 6.34 -0.18 -2.61
C LEU A 123 6.71 -1.50 -3.28
N TRP A 124 5.87 -2.50 -3.06
CA TRP A 124 6.02 -3.83 -3.64
C TRP A 124 4.94 -4.08 -4.69
N ASP A 125 5.36 -4.71 -5.78
CA ASP A 125 4.46 -5.29 -6.77
C ASP A 125 4.31 -6.79 -6.48
N ILE A 126 3.06 -7.26 -6.36
CA ILE A 126 2.71 -8.67 -6.12
C ILE A 126 1.96 -9.18 -7.34
N TYR A 127 2.52 -10.20 -7.99
CA TYR A 127 1.91 -10.78 -9.18
C TYR A 127 1.22 -12.08 -8.83
N PRO A 128 -0.07 -12.23 -9.15
CA PRO A 128 -0.70 -13.54 -9.00
C PRO A 128 -0.11 -14.56 -9.97
N LEU A 129 -0.06 -15.82 -9.56
CA LEU A 129 0.20 -16.91 -10.50
C LEU A 129 -0.82 -16.84 -11.62
N ALA A 130 -0.33 -16.95 -12.86
CA ALA A 130 -1.21 -17.28 -13.97
C ALA A 130 -1.93 -18.56 -13.57
N ARG A 131 -3.27 -18.55 -13.62
CA ARG A 131 -4.04 -19.78 -13.49
C ARG A 131 -3.49 -20.67 -14.60
N ALA A 132 -2.74 -21.72 -14.26
CA ALA A 132 -2.28 -22.68 -15.24
C ALA A 132 -3.52 -23.09 -16.03
N GLU A 133 -3.56 -22.78 -17.32
CA GLU A 133 -4.57 -23.33 -18.20
C GLU A 133 -4.35 -24.84 -18.09
N ALA A 134 -5.24 -25.51 -17.36
CA ALA A 134 -5.23 -26.95 -17.21
C ALA A 134 -5.50 -27.52 -18.60
N ALA A 135 -4.42 -27.89 -19.29
CA ALA A 135 -4.43 -28.75 -20.46
C ALA A 135 -4.32 -30.22 -20.01
#